data_AF-X1TQ89-F1
#
_entry.id   AF-X1TQ89-F1
#
_cell.length_a   1.000
_cell.length_b   1.000
_cell.length_c   1.000
_cell.angle_alpha   90.00
_cell.angle_beta   90.00
_cell.angle_gamma   90.00
#
_symmetry.space_group_name_H-M   'P 1'
#
loop_
_entity.id
_entity.type
_entity.pdbx_description
1 polymer ?
#
loop_
_entity_poly.entity_id
_entity_poly.type
_entity_poly.pdbx_seq_one_letter_code
_entity_poly.pdbx_strand_id
1 'polypeptide(L)' 'IKTKESEVSLKERSDICAVPSASIVGEAMLSIEILNSIQEKFGKDSIDEILENYNNYKRYLKKV' A
#
# COMPACT_ATOMS: atom_id res chain seq x y z
N ILE A 1 -33.80 -4.59 -12.30
CA ILE A 1 -33.51 -5.79 -11.44
C ILE A 1 -34.73 -6.67 -11.23
N LYS A 2 -35.86 -6.16 -10.71
CA LYS A 2 -37.08 -6.96 -10.47
C LYS A 2 -37.71 -7.53 -11.75
N THR A 3 -37.76 -6.75 -12.81
CA THR A 3 -38.38 -7.14 -14.10
C THR A 3 -37.45 -7.99 -14.98
N LYS A 4 -36.14 -8.01 -14.68
CA LYS A 4 -35.07 -8.59 -15.52
C LYS A 4 -35.01 -8.06 -16.95
N GLU A 5 -35.76 -7.00 -17.25
CA GLU A 5 -35.74 -6.32 -18.53
C GLU A 5 -34.46 -5.49 -18.67
N SER A 6 -34.06 -5.27 -19.92
CA SER A 6 -32.87 -4.47 -20.23
C SER A 6 -33.21 -2.99 -20.11
N GLU A 7 -32.43 -2.27 -19.31
CA GLU A 7 -32.53 -0.82 -19.13
C GLU A 7 -31.12 -0.21 -19.04
N VAL A 8 -31.02 1.10 -19.30
CA VAL A 8 -29.76 1.85 -19.16
C VAL A 8 -29.50 2.12 -17.68
N SER A 9 -28.27 1.86 -17.23
CA SER A 9 -27.86 2.13 -15.84
C SER A 9 -27.68 3.63 -15.59
N LEU A 10 -27.90 4.05 -14.34
CA LEU A 10 -27.60 5.41 -13.90
C LEU A 10 -26.08 5.66 -13.85
N LYS A 11 -25.67 6.88 -14.18
CA LYS A 11 -24.28 7.35 -14.08
C LYS A 11 -24.07 8.05 -12.74
N GLU A 12 -23.49 7.34 -11.79
CA GLU A 12 -23.27 7.84 -10.42
C GLU A 12 -22.13 8.86 -10.30
N ARG A 13 -21.03 8.65 -11.04
CA ARG A 13 -19.91 9.60 -11.08
C ARG A 13 -19.68 10.15 -12.48
N SER A 14 -19.23 11.41 -12.55
CA SER A 14 -19.08 12.16 -13.81
C SER A 14 -17.67 12.19 -14.38
N ASP A 15 -16.66 11.73 -13.63
CA ASP A 15 -15.27 11.77 -14.07
C ASP A 15 -15.00 10.91 -15.31
N ILE A 16 -14.16 11.42 -16.20
CA ILE A 16 -13.71 10.71 -17.40
C ILE A 16 -12.56 9.76 -17.06
N CYS A 17 -11.68 10.17 -16.15
CA CYS A 17 -10.50 9.40 -15.75
C CYS A 17 -10.23 9.57 -14.25
N ALA A 18 -10.12 8.45 -13.53
CA ALA A 18 -9.75 8.41 -12.12
C ALA A 18 -8.29 7.95 -11.89
N VAL A 19 -7.54 7.66 -12.95
CA VAL A 19 -6.21 7.02 -12.86
C VAL A 19 -5.20 7.85 -12.04
N PRO A 20 -5.10 9.19 -12.20
CA PRO A 20 -4.17 9.97 -11.38
C PRO A 20 -4.52 9.96 -9.88
N SER A 21 -5.81 9.99 -9.53
CA SER A 21 -6.23 9.89 -8.12
C SER A 21 -6.00 8.47 -7.59
N ALA A 22 -6.21 7.45 -8.43
CA ALA A 22 -5.97 6.06 -8.06
C ALA A 22 -4.47 5.76 -7.83
N SER A 23 -3.54 6.45 -8.51
CA SER A 23 -2.10 6.24 -8.28
C SER A 23 -1.68 6.65 -6.88
N ILE A 24 -2.21 7.77 -6.36
CA ILE A 24 -1.96 8.24 -4.98
C ILE A 24 -2.45 7.19 -3.98
N VAL A 25 -3.64 6.62 -4.21
CA VAL A 25 -4.17 5.54 -3.36
C VAL A 25 -3.27 4.31 -3.44
N GLY A 26 -2.79 3.95 -4.63
CA GLY A 26 -1.84 2.86 -4.83
C GLY A 26 -0.55 3.03 -4.05
N GLU A 27 0.05 4.22 -4.10
CA GLU A 27 1.28 4.55 -3.34
C GLU A 27 1.06 4.47 -1.83
N ALA A 28 -0.09 4.94 -1.33
CA ALA A 28 -0.44 4.85 0.08
C ALA A 28 -0.60 3.38 0.54
N MET A 29 -1.31 2.57 -0.24
CA MET A 29 -1.49 1.14 0.05
C MET A 29 -0.17 0.38 0.01
N LEU A 30 0.70 0.68 -0.97
CA LEU A 30 2.03 0.10 -1.04
C LEU A 30 2.88 0.46 0.19
N SER A 31 2.81 1.71 0.63
CA SER A 31 3.57 2.18 1.80
C SER A 31 3.18 1.44 3.07
N ILE A 32 1.88 1.17 3.26
CA ILE A 32 1.37 0.36 4.38
C ILE A 32 1.99 -1.04 4.34
N GLU A 33 1.99 -1.68 3.18
CA GLU A 33 2.48 -3.06 3.07
C GLU A 33 4.01 -3.17 3.23
N ILE A 34 4.76 -2.19 2.70
CA ILE A 34 6.20 -2.09 2.95
C ILE A 34 6.46 -1.94 4.45
N LEU A 35 5.70 -1.09 5.16
CA LEU A 35 5.85 -0.93 6.60
C LEU A 35 5.55 -2.23 7.36
N ASN A 36 4.48 -2.96 6.99
CA ASN A 36 4.18 -4.27 7.59
C ASN A 36 5.36 -5.23 7.46
N SER A 37 5.92 -5.34 6.25
CA SER A 37 7.08 -6.20 5.98
C SER A 37 8.34 -5.77 6.75
N ILE A 38 8.57 -4.46 6.88
CA ILE A 38 9.66 -3.91 7.69
C ILE A 38 9.46 -4.25 9.17
N GLN A 39 8.24 -4.09 9.68
CA GLN A 39 7.93 -4.35 11.08
C GLN A 39 8.03 -5.85 11.44
N GLU A 40 7.60 -6.73 10.53
CA GLU A 40 7.74 -8.17 10.70
C GLU A 40 9.22 -8.59 10.80
N LYS A 41 10.10 -7.96 10.02
CA LYS A 41 11.52 -8.30 9.98
C LYS A 41 12.37 -7.61 11.05
N PHE A 42 12.06 -6.36 11.38
CA PHE A 42 12.95 -5.48 12.16
C PHE A 42 12.37 -5.00 13.48
N GLY A 43 11.16 -5.44 13.86
CA GLY A 43 10.48 -5.00 15.09
C GLY A 43 9.54 -3.83 14.86
N LYS A 44 8.81 -3.41 15.89
CA LYS A 44 7.71 -2.44 15.73
C LYS A 44 7.51 -1.45 16.88
N ASP A 45 8.39 -1.45 17.88
CA ASP A 45 8.17 -0.70 19.11
C ASP A 45 8.64 0.76 18.98
N SER A 46 9.80 1.01 18.35
CA SER A 46 10.29 2.37 18.07
C SER A 46 10.99 2.47 16.72
N ILE A 47 10.98 3.67 16.13
CA ILE A 47 11.67 3.93 14.86
C ILE A 47 13.19 3.74 15.02
N ASP A 48 13.75 4.18 16.14
CA ASP A 48 15.19 4.05 16.41
C ASP A 48 15.62 2.58 16.44
N GLU A 49 14.84 1.71 17.08
CA GLU A 49 15.09 0.26 17.12
C GLU A 49 15.00 -0.36 15.72
N ILE A 50 13.95 -0.04 14.94
CA ILE A 50 13.79 -0.52 13.56
C ILE A 50 15.01 -0.14 12.72
N LEU A 51 15.46 1.11 12.83
CA LEU A 51 16.62 1.62 12.10
C LEU A 51 17.91 0.92 12.52
N GLU A 52 18.12 0.68 13.81
CA GLU A 52 19.29 -0.04 14.30
C GLU A 52 19.31 -1.49 13.79
N ASN A 53 18.18 -2.20 13.89
CA ASN A 53 18.02 -3.57 13.40
C ASN A 53 18.23 -3.67 11.88
N TYR A 54 17.67 -2.74 11.11
CA TYR A 54 17.90 -2.64 9.67
C TYR A 54 19.39 -2.42 9.34
N ASN A 55 20.06 -1.49 10.03
CA ASN A 55 21.46 -1.20 9.80
C ASN A 55 22.38 -2.37 10.21
N ASN A 56 22.05 -3.08 11.28
CA ASN A 56 22.71 -4.32 11.69
C ASN A 56 22.63 -5.38 10.60
N TYR A 57 21.43 -5.60 10.06
CA TYR A 57 21.22 -6.54 8.96
C TYR A 57 22.02 -6.13 7.70
N LYS A 58 22.00 -4.85 7.33
CA LYS A 58 22.80 -4.33 6.22
C LYS A 58 24.30 -4.51 6.43
N ARG A 59 24.81 -4.35 7.66
CA ARG A 59 26.21 -4.63 8.02
C ARG A 59 26.55 -6.10 7.90
N TYR A 60 25.65 -6.99 8.33
CA TYR A 60 25.82 -8.43 8.17
C TYR A 60 25.91 -8.83 6.70
N LEU A 61 24.99 -8.35 5.85
CA LEU A 61 24.98 -8.63 4.42
C LEU A 61 26.23 -8.15 3.67
N LYS A 62 26.95 -7.15 4.19
CA LYS A 62 28.20 -6.67 3.59
C LYS A 62 29.43 -7.51 3.98
N LYS A 63 29.32 -8.31 5.03
CA LYS A 63 30.39 -9.21 5.50
C LYS A 63 30.35 -10.58 4.83
N VAL A 64 29.18 -10.93 4.28
CA VAL A 64 28.94 -12.11 3.45
C VAL A 64 29.25 -11.74 2.00
#